data_AF-A0A6B2G630-F1
#
_entry.id   AF-A0A6B2G630-F1
#
_cell.length_a   1.000
_cell.length_b   1.000
_cell.length_c   1.000
_cell.angle_alpha   90.00
_cell.angle_beta   90.00
_cell.angle_gamma   90.00
#
_symmetry.space_group_name_H-M   'P 1'
#
loop_
_entity.id
_entity.type
_entity.pdbx_description
1 polymer ?
#
loop_
_entity_poly.entity_id
_entity_poly.type
_entity_poly.pdbx_seq_one_letter_code
_entity_poly.pdbx_strand_id
1 'polypeptide(L)'
;MSNNCDSLFNALFNNSTNFLNKIALIIVDFQNDFISGTLSTINSPSKQNSAEIISKLNSILGYFHYFEKVFISKDWHPKDHISFHSSRHCYVKYAGKKFTEEKIKNANVFDVVTYTLPCGVTFDQQLWPDHCIQNTFGSEIHKDLAVKLLIILPLDY
;
A
#
# COMPACT_ATOMS: atom_id res chain seq x y z
N MET A 1 -17.66 -14.29 -24.43
CA MET A 1 -16.21 -14.34 -24.18
C MET A 1 -16.00 -14.38 -22.67
N SER A 2 -15.90 -15.57 -22.09
CA SER A 2 -15.61 -15.74 -20.66
C SER A 2 -14.16 -15.34 -20.40
N ASN A 3 -13.93 -14.47 -19.43
CA ASN A 3 -12.60 -13.97 -19.12
C ASN A 3 -11.73 -15.12 -18.59
N ASN A 4 -10.48 -15.18 -19.06
CA ASN A 4 -9.50 -16.22 -18.70
C ASN A 4 -9.15 -16.24 -17.19
N CYS A 5 -9.55 -15.21 -16.43
CA CYS A 5 -9.45 -15.20 -14.96
C CYS A 5 -10.47 -16.14 -14.30
N ASP A 6 -11.69 -16.23 -14.84
CA ASP A 6 -12.75 -17.05 -14.25
C ASP A 6 -12.42 -18.54 -14.42
N SER A 7 -11.79 -18.92 -15.53
CA SER A 7 -11.35 -20.31 -15.75
C SER A 7 -10.21 -20.72 -14.82
N LEU A 8 -9.24 -19.84 -14.58
CA LEU A 8 -8.12 -20.10 -13.66
C LEU A 8 -8.59 -20.17 -12.20
N PHE A 9 -9.48 -19.25 -11.81
CA PHE A 9 -10.11 -19.25 -10.49
C PHE A 9 -10.89 -20.55 -10.29
N ASN A 10 -11.77 -20.89 -11.23
CA ASN A 10 -12.52 -22.15 -11.17
C ASN A 10 -11.60 -23.39 -11.19
N ALA A 11 -10.49 -23.39 -11.92
CA ALA A 11 -9.54 -24.51 -11.94
C ALA A 11 -8.80 -24.69 -10.60
N LEU A 12 -8.49 -23.60 -9.89
CA LEU A 12 -7.88 -23.63 -8.56
C LEU A 12 -8.86 -24.12 -7.49
N PHE A 13 -10.17 -23.85 -7.65
CA PHE A 13 -11.19 -24.08 -6.61
C PHE A 13 -12.13 -25.28 -6.88
N ASN A 14 -12.20 -25.82 -8.11
CA ASN A 14 -13.09 -26.95 -8.46
C ASN A 14 -12.41 -28.33 -8.48
N ASN A 15 -11.10 -28.42 -8.25
CA ASN A 15 -10.44 -29.73 -8.17
C ASN A 15 -10.72 -30.39 -6.82
N SER A 16 -11.72 -31.26 -6.87
CA SER A 16 -12.28 -32.18 -5.86
C SER A 16 -11.28 -33.13 -5.19
N THR A 17 -10.21 -32.59 -4.60
CA THR A 17 -9.33 -33.34 -3.69
C THR A 17 -9.39 -32.69 -2.32
N ASN A 18 -9.70 -33.51 -1.31
CA ASN A 18 -9.83 -33.17 0.12
C ASN A 18 -8.52 -32.68 0.79
N PHE A 19 -7.75 -31.83 0.12
CA PHE A 19 -6.88 -30.90 0.82
C PHE A 19 -7.76 -29.75 1.25
N LEU A 20 -7.96 -29.60 2.57
CA LEU A 20 -8.38 -28.34 3.17
C LEU A 20 -7.36 -27.28 2.75
N ASN A 21 -7.54 -26.71 1.55
CA ASN A 21 -6.62 -25.74 1.00
C ASN A 21 -6.70 -24.50 1.89
N LYS A 22 -5.69 -24.37 2.74
CA LYS A 22 -5.49 -23.22 3.63
C LYS A 22 -5.09 -22.01 2.81
N ILE A 23 -6.05 -21.41 2.13
CA ILE A 23 -5.82 -20.26 1.26
C ILE A 23 -6.14 -19.00 2.05
N ALA A 24 -5.21 -18.05 2.04
CA ALA A 24 -5.44 -16.71 2.57
C ALA A 24 -5.48 -15.69 1.43
N LEU A 25 -6.41 -14.73 1.52
CA LEU A 25 -6.42 -13.54 0.67
C LEU A 25 -5.78 -12.38 1.46
N ILE A 26 -4.83 -11.68 0.84
CA ILE A 26 -4.25 -10.46 1.40
C ILE A 26 -4.60 -9.31 0.46
N ILE A 27 -5.30 -8.31 0.99
CA ILE A 27 -5.62 -7.07 0.27
C ILE A 27 -4.65 -6.01 0.75
N VAL A 28 -3.80 -5.54 -0.15
CA VAL A 28 -2.72 -4.62 0.19
C VAL A 28 -3.18 -3.19 -0.02
N ASP A 29 -3.13 -2.40 1.04
CA ASP A 29 -3.18 -0.93 1.04
C ASP A 29 -4.35 -0.34 0.25
N PHE A 30 -5.54 -0.93 0.41
CA PHE A 30 -6.76 -0.47 -0.28
C PHE A 30 -7.38 0.74 0.42
N GLN A 31 -6.61 1.83 0.50
CA GLN A 31 -6.91 3.04 1.26
C GLN A 31 -7.29 4.22 0.37
N ASN A 32 -7.93 5.22 0.97
CA ASN A 32 -8.42 6.40 0.25
C ASN A 32 -7.31 7.15 -0.48
N ASP A 33 -6.13 7.34 0.12
CA ASP A 33 -5.06 8.12 -0.52
C ASP A 33 -4.54 7.51 -1.81
N PHE A 34 -4.52 6.18 -1.93
CA PHE A 34 -4.10 5.51 -3.17
C PHE A 34 -5.18 5.45 -4.25
N ILE A 35 -6.44 5.72 -3.90
CA ILE A 35 -7.57 5.65 -4.82
C ILE A 35 -8.00 7.04 -5.27
N SER A 36 -8.31 7.93 -4.34
CA SER A 36 -8.89 9.26 -4.61
C SER A 36 -8.27 10.40 -3.82
N GLY A 37 -7.35 10.12 -2.90
CA GLY A 37 -6.69 11.12 -2.07
C GLY A 37 -5.34 11.60 -2.63
N THR A 38 -4.41 11.90 -1.72
CA THR A 38 -3.18 12.66 -2.01
C THR A 38 -2.21 11.94 -2.93
N LEU A 39 -2.24 10.60 -2.93
CA LEU A 39 -1.38 9.75 -3.75
C LEU A 39 -2.20 8.87 -4.70
N SER A 40 -3.30 9.43 -5.22
CA SER A 40 -4.18 8.71 -6.14
C SER A 40 -3.43 8.27 -7.39
N THR A 41 -3.60 7.01 -7.76
CA THR A 41 -2.97 6.40 -8.95
C THR A 41 -3.33 7.11 -10.26
N ILE A 42 -4.49 7.79 -10.33
CA ILE A 42 -4.87 8.54 -11.53
C ILE A 42 -3.97 9.76 -11.76
N ASN A 43 -3.46 10.33 -10.67
CA ASN A 43 -2.53 11.46 -10.67
C ASN A 43 -1.07 11.00 -10.67
N SER A 44 -0.84 9.70 -10.54
CA SER A 44 0.50 9.11 -10.60
C SER A 44 0.96 8.92 -12.06
N PRO A 45 2.26 8.64 -12.31
CA PRO A 45 2.77 8.38 -13.66
C PRO A 45 2.03 7.27 -14.43
N SER A 46 1.42 6.30 -13.73
CA SER A 46 0.67 5.20 -14.36
C SER A 46 -0.67 5.66 -14.94
N LYS A 47 -1.25 6.75 -14.41
CA LYS A 47 -2.57 7.30 -14.78
C LYS A 47 -3.71 6.27 -14.72
N GLN A 48 -3.56 5.26 -13.88
CA GLN A 48 -4.56 4.20 -13.72
C GLN A 48 -5.62 4.63 -12.71
N ASN A 49 -6.87 4.25 -12.95
CA ASN A 49 -7.95 4.52 -12.01
C ASN A 49 -8.15 3.31 -11.07
N SER A 50 -7.58 3.38 -9.86
CA SER A 50 -7.73 2.30 -8.87
C SER A 50 -9.19 2.01 -8.50
N ALA A 51 -10.11 2.98 -8.65
CA ALA A 51 -11.52 2.76 -8.34
C ALA A 51 -12.17 1.66 -9.22
N GLU A 52 -11.63 1.42 -10.42
CA GLU A 52 -12.13 0.38 -11.32
C GLU A 52 -11.91 -1.04 -10.78
N ILE A 53 -10.98 -1.21 -9.84
CA ILE A 53 -10.67 -2.50 -9.22
C ILE A 53 -11.67 -2.86 -8.12
N ILE A 54 -12.38 -1.87 -7.54
CA ILE A 54 -13.32 -2.07 -6.42
C ILE A 54 -14.33 -3.19 -6.73
N SER A 55 -14.97 -3.14 -7.90
CA SER A 55 -15.98 -4.13 -8.30
C SER A 55 -15.41 -5.55 -8.44
N LYS A 56 -14.21 -5.67 -9.02
CA LYS A 56 -13.50 -6.96 -9.18
C LYS A 56 -13.08 -7.52 -7.82
N LEU A 57 -12.55 -6.67 -6.94
CA LEU A 57 -12.14 -7.07 -5.60
C LEU A 57 -13.33 -7.51 -4.75
N ASN A 58 -14.46 -6.81 -4.83
CA ASN A 58 -15.71 -7.20 -4.18
C ASN A 58 -16.26 -8.53 -4.73
N SER A 59 -16.07 -8.80 -6.03
CA SER A 59 -16.42 -10.10 -6.62
C SER A 59 -15.55 -11.23 -6.07
N ILE A 60 -14.24 -10.99 -5.91
CA ILE A 60 -13.32 -11.94 -5.27
C ILE A 60 -13.73 -12.19 -3.80
N LEU A 61 -14.06 -11.13 -3.06
CA LEU A 61 -14.58 -11.24 -1.69
C LEU A 61 -15.92 -11.99 -1.60
N GLY A 62 -16.71 -12.04 -2.68
CA GLY A 62 -17.90 -12.90 -2.78
C GLY A 62 -17.59 -14.39 -2.64
N TYR A 63 -16.37 -14.80 -2.99
CA TYR A 63 -15.86 -16.16 -2.85
C TYR A 63 -15.20 -16.42 -1.48
N PHE A 64 -15.57 -15.65 -0.43
CA PHE A 64 -14.94 -15.73 0.90
C PHE A 64 -14.87 -17.13 1.50
N HIS A 65 -15.81 -18.02 1.17
CA HIS A 65 -15.86 -19.40 1.67
C HIS A 65 -14.70 -20.27 1.18
N TYR A 66 -14.00 -19.86 0.13
CA TYR A 66 -12.78 -20.50 -0.34
C TYR A 66 -11.52 -20.02 0.39
N PHE A 67 -11.60 -18.91 1.15
CA PHE A 67 -10.48 -18.37 1.92
C PHE A 67 -10.63 -18.74 3.39
N GLU A 68 -9.62 -19.41 3.96
CA GLU A 68 -9.55 -19.64 5.40
C GLU A 68 -9.40 -18.31 6.16
N LYS A 69 -8.65 -17.37 5.57
CA LYS A 69 -8.40 -16.04 6.13
C LYS A 69 -8.41 -14.96 5.06
N VAL A 70 -8.87 -13.78 5.44
CA VAL A 70 -8.73 -12.56 4.65
C VAL A 70 -8.02 -11.54 5.53
N PHE A 71 -6.89 -11.03 5.07
CA PHE A 71 -6.11 -9.98 5.72
C PHE A 71 -6.16 -8.72 4.87
N ILE A 72 -6.15 -7.57 5.54
CA ILE A 72 -6.02 -6.26 4.90
C ILE A 72 -4.83 -5.56 5.54
N SER A 73 -3.85 -5.14 4.74
CA SER A 73 -2.80 -4.25 5.22
C SER A 73 -3.25 -2.80 5.09
N LYS A 74 -2.64 -1.96 5.91
CA LYS A 74 -2.74 -0.51 5.83
C LYS A 74 -1.34 0.05 5.86
N ASP A 75 -1.05 0.93 4.93
CA ASP A 75 0.03 1.88 5.10
C ASP A 75 -0.38 2.87 6.21
N TRP A 76 0.53 3.17 7.14
CA TRP A 76 0.13 3.75 8.44
C TRP A 76 1.20 4.69 9.02
N HIS A 77 1.37 5.84 8.39
CA HIS A 77 2.51 6.73 8.62
C HIS A 77 2.27 7.78 9.72
N PRO A 78 3.22 8.01 10.64
CA PRO A 78 3.20 9.21 11.46
C PRO A 78 3.30 10.46 10.57
N LYS A 79 2.85 11.61 11.08
CA LYS A 79 2.80 12.86 10.31
C LYS A 79 4.17 13.32 9.79
N ASP A 80 5.23 12.96 10.50
CA ASP A 80 6.61 13.35 10.20
C ASP A 80 7.42 12.24 9.51
N HIS A 81 6.78 11.23 8.91
CA HIS A 81 7.43 10.05 8.37
C HIS A 81 8.57 10.36 7.36
N ILE A 82 9.65 9.57 7.41
CA ILE A 82 10.87 9.76 6.61
C ILE A 82 10.64 9.68 5.09
N SER A 83 9.60 8.97 4.66
CA SER A 83 9.25 8.88 3.24
C SER A 83 8.59 10.14 2.70
N PHE A 84 8.14 11.07 3.56
CA PHE A 84 7.42 12.26 3.12
C PHE A 84 8.36 13.36 2.67
N HIS A 85 8.05 13.93 1.50
CA HIS A 85 8.73 15.12 0.99
C HIS A 85 8.63 16.29 1.96
N SER A 86 7.47 16.48 2.61
CA SER A 86 7.26 17.54 3.60
C SER A 86 8.22 17.45 4.77
N SER A 87 8.58 16.23 5.19
CA SER A 87 9.37 15.95 6.39
C SER A 87 10.86 15.73 6.11
N ARG A 88 11.27 15.69 4.84
CA ARG A 88 12.67 15.42 4.43
C ARG A 88 13.72 16.27 5.14
N HIS A 89 13.38 17.52 5.49
CA HIS A 89 14.27 18.45 6.16
C HIS A 89 14.59 18.04 7.61
N CYS A 90 13.72 17.28 8.26
CA CYS A 90 13.95 16.71 9.60
C CYS A 90 15.04 15.63 9.60
N TYR A 91 15.31 15.03 8.43
CA TYR A 91 16.20 13.88 8.28
C TYR A 91 17.56 14.22 7.66
N VAL A 92 17.85 15.50 7.40
CA VAL A 92 19.13 15.94 6.81
C VAL A 92 20.35 15.57 7.67
N LYS A 93 20.18 15.41 8.99
CA LYS A 93 21.24 14.93 9.89
C LYS A 93 21.69 13.49 9.58
N TYR A 94 20.86 12.73 8.87
CA TYR A 94 21.18 11.39 8.37
C TYR A 94 21.68 11.42 6.93
N ALA A 95 22.02 12.58 6.37
CA ALA A 95 22.63 12.69 5.05
C ALA A 95 23.98 11.95 5.02
N GLY A 96 24.12 11.00 4.10
CA GLY A 96 25.37 10.26 3.91
C GLY A 96 26.42 11.08 3.15
N LYS A 97 27.70 10.68 3.20
CA LYS A 97 28.78 11.35 2.45
C LYS A 97 28.53 11.49 0.93
N LYS A 98 27.66 10.65 0.33
CA LYS A 98 27.28 10.70 -1.10
C LYS A 98 26.13 11.69 -1.41
N PHE A 99 25.32 12.04 -0.43
CA PHE A 99 24.18 12.95 -0.61
C PHE A 99 24.32 14.08 0.40
N THR A 100 24.67 15.27 -0.07
CA THR A 100 24.82 16.43 0.81
C THR A 100 23.46 16.84 1.39
N GLU A 101 23.45 17.46 2.56
CA GLU A 101 22.22 18.04 3.14
C GLU A 101 21.48 18.93 2.14
N GLU A 102 22.23 19.67 1.31
CA GLU A 102 21.72 20.53 0.27
C GLU A 102 20.90 19.76 -0.77
N LYS A 103 21.37 18.57 -1.21
CA LYS A 103 20.60 17.74 -2.15
C LYS A 103 19.28 17.28 -1.55
N ILE A 104 19.26 16.90 -0.27
CA ILE A 104 18.01 16.49 0.41
C ILE A 104 17.05 17.68 0.54
N LYS A 105 17.56 18.86 0.94
CA LYS A 105 16.76 20.09 1.06
C LYS A 105 16.13 20.48 -0.28
N ASN A 106 16.86 20.32 -1.38
CA ASN A 106 16.41 20.69 -2.73
C ASN A 106 15.71 19.56 -3.50
N ALA A 107 15.55 18.38 -2.91
CA ALA A 107 14.83 17.27 -3.54
C ALA A 107 13.35 17.59 -3.74
N ASN A 108 12.79 17.07 -4.83
CA ASN A 108 11.39 17.16 -5.20
C ASN A 108 10.60 15.93 -4.76
N VAL A 109 9.28 16.02 -4.84
CA VAL A 109 8.40 14.85 -4.72
C VAL A 109 8.79 13.84 -5.80
N PHE A 110 8.82 12.55 -5.44
CA PHE A 110 9.26 11.41 -6.24
C PHE A 110 10.77 11.27 -6.47
N ASP A 111 11.60 12.21 -6.03
CA ASP A 111 13.05 12.03 -6.04
C ASP A 111 13.48 10.94 -5.04
N VAL A 112 14.61 10.30 -5.33
CA VAL A 112 15.26 9.35 -4.43
C VAL A 112 16.39 10.04 -3.69
N VAL A 113 16.38 9.95 -2.36
CA VAL A 113 17.43 10.47 -1.49
C VAL A 113 18.10 9.32 -0.72
N THR A 114 19.40 9.42 -0.45
CA THR A 114 20.12 8.40 0.33
C THR A 114 20.34 8.87 1.76
N TYR A 115 19.88 8.08 2.73
CA TYR A 115 20.15 8.28 4.16
C TYR A 115 21.22 7.31 4.65
N THR A 116 21.95 7.70 5.70
CA THR A 116 22.92 6.89 6.42
C THR A 116 22.53 6.83 7.89
N LEU A 117 22.25 5.61 8.37
CA LEU A 117 21.93 5.35 9.76
C LEU A 117 23.17 5.51 10.66
N PRO A 118 23.00 5.71 11.98
CA PRO A 118 24.12 5.79 12.92
C PRO A 118 25.06 4.58 12.90
N CYS A 119 24.55 3.40 12.53
CA CYS A 119 25.33 2.18 12.36
C CYS A 119 26.17 2.13 11.07
N GLY A 120 26.12 3.19 10.23
CA GLY A 120 26.84 3.28 8.96
C GLY A 120 26.13 2.64 7.76
N VAL A 121 24.98 2.00 7.97
CA VAL A 121 24.17 1.44 6.87
C VAL A 121 23.53 2.57 6.08
N THR A 122 23.66 2.50 4.75
CA THR A 122 23.05 3.45 3.82
C THR A 122 21.83 2.83 3.14
N PHE A 123 20.76 3.60 2.95
CA PHE A 123 19.59 3.17 2.18
C PHE A 123 19.02 4.31 1.35
N ASP A 124 18.41 3.96 0.24
CA ASP A 124 17.73 4.89 -0.66
C ASP A 124 16.24 4.96 -0.30
N GLN A 125 15.72 6.18 -0.18
CA GLN A 125 14.33 6.49 0.13
C GLN A 125 13.74 7.31 -1.00
N GLN A 126 12.69 6.80 -1.62
CA GLN A 126 11.86 7.60 -2.51
C GLN A 126 11.00 8.55 -1.70
N LEU A 127 10.99 9.83 -2.04
CA LEU A 127 10.15 10.83 -1.41
C LEU A 127 8.75 10.83 -2.03
N TRP A 128 7.73 10.81 -1.19
CA TRP A 128 6.33 10.81 -1.58
C TRP A 128 5.62 12.06 -1.07
N PRO A 129 4.47 12.45 -1.66
CA PRO A 129 3.54 13.34 -0.98
C PRO A 129 3.15 12.74 0.38
N ASP A 130 2.69 13.57 1.31
CA ASP A 130 2.08 13.08 2.54
C ASP A 130 0.88 12.18 2.20
N HIS A 131 0.85 10.96 2.72
CA HIS A 131 -0.19 9.97 2.45
C HIS A 131 -0.38 9.04 3.65
N CYS A 132 -1.55 8.44 3.76
CA CYS A 132 -1.89 7.42 4.74
C CYS A 132 -1.48 7.80 6.18
N ILE A 133 -1.57 9.09 6.51
CA ILE A 133 -1.23 9.59 7.84
C ILE A 133 -2.21 9.00 8.85
N GLN A 134 -1.69 8.48 9.96
CA GLN A 134 -2.47 7.82 11.01
C GLN A 134 -3.70 8.64 11.42
N ASN A 135 -4.84 7.96 11.49
CA ASN A 135 -6.14 8.50 11.92
C ASN A 135 -6.66 9.65 11.03
N THR A 136 -6.24 9.72 9.77
CA THR A 136 -6.79 10.65 8.78
C THR A 136 -7.66 9.92 7.76
N PHE A 137 -8.54 10.65 7.08
CA PHE A 137 -9.35 10.13 5.97
C PHE A 137 -8.52 9.36 4.94
N GLY A 138 -7.33 9.88 4.59
CA GLY A 138 -6.45 9.27 3.60
C GLY A 138 -5.99 7.85 3.97
N SER A 139 -5.86 7.59 5.27
CA SER A 139 -5.43 6.31 5.84
C SER A 139 -6.54 5.29 6.07
N GLU A 140 -7.81 5.67 5.89
CA GLU A 140 -8.94 4.76 6.02
C GLU A 140 -9.00 3.78 4.84
N ILE A 141 -9.47 2.55 5.10
CA ILE A 141 -9.81 1.61 4.03
C ILE A 141 -10.97 2.19 3.23
N HIS A 142 -10.90 2.08 1.91
CA HIS A 142 -11.92 2.64 1.04
C HIS A 142 -13.31 2.08 1.36
N LYS A 143 -14.28 2.97 1.57
CA LYS A 143 -15.64 2.63 2.05
C LYS A 143 -16.38 1.63 1.16
N ASP A 144 -16.06 1.58 -0.12
CA ASP A 144 -16.72 0.70 -1.09
C ASP A 144 -16.13 -0.71 -1.13
N LEU A 145 -15.11 -1.01 -0.31
CA LEU A 145 -14.58 -2.35 -0.15
C LEU A 145 -15.51 -3.18 0.76
N ALA A 146 -16.10 -4.23 0.20
CA ALA A 146 -17.13 -5.04 0.85
C ALA A 146 -16.56 -6.09 1.82
N VAL A 147 -15.83 -5.66 2.85
CA VAL A 147 -15.31 -6.57 3.89
C VAL A 147 -16.35 -6.84 4.97
N LYS A 148 -16.68 -8.12 5.20
CA LYS A 148 -17.69 -8.55 6.19
C LYS A 148 -17.19 -8.67 7.63
N LEU A 149 -15.89 -8.65 7.87
CA LEU A 149 -15.33 -8.63 9.23
C LEU A 149 -13.87 -8.18 9.15
N LEU A 150 -13.57 -6.99 9.67
CA LEU A 150 -12.22 -6.46 9.75
C LEU A 150 -11.64 -6.82 11.12
N ILE A 151 -10.77 -7.83 11.19
CA ILE A 151 -9.78 -7.88 12.27
C ILE A 151 -8.62 -7.00 11.79
N ILE A 152 -8.67 -5.71 12.14
CA ILE A 152 -7.52 -4.81 11.95
C ILE A 152 -6.54 -5.19 13.05
N LEU A 153 -5.45 -5.87 12.69
CA LEU A 153 -4.34 -6.04 13.60
C LEU A 153 -3.54 -4.74 13.56
N PRO A 154 -3.50 -3.93 14.64
CA PRO A 154 -2.56 -2.84 14.71
C PRO A 154 -1.16 -3.44 14.69
N LEU A 155 -0.36 -3.09 13.68
CA LEU A 155 1.09 -3.20 13.77
C LEU A 155 1.54 -1.90 14.45
N ASP A 156 1.50 -1.90 15.78
CA ASP A 156 2.13 -0.84 16.57
C ASP A 156 3.66 -0.97 16.37
N TYR A 157 4.29 0.10 15.89
CA TYR A 157 5.75 0.29 15.87
C TYR A 157 6.13 1.45 16.78
#